data_AF-A0AAD3Y402-F1
#
_entry.id   AF-A0AAD3Y402-F1
#
_cell.length_a   1.000
_cell.length_b   1.000
_cell.length_c   1.000
_cell.angle_alpha   90.00
_cell.angle_beta   90.00
_cell.angle_gamma   90.00
#
_symmetry.space_group_name_H-M   'P 1'
#
loop_
_entity.id
_entity.type
_entity.pdbx_description
1 polymer ?
#
loop_
_entity_poly.entity_id
_entity_poly.type
_entity_poly.pdbx_seq_one_letter_code
_entity_poly.pdbx_strand_id
1 'polypeptide(L)'
;MLVGIIGMYPTQHRAYQDGIDNLLVLLVGGIPIAMPTVLSVTMTIEFHCLTEQGAITKRMTAIKQMAGMDVLCGNKTETLTLNKLLLLTKA
;
A
#
# COMPACT_ATOMS: atom_id res chain seq x y z
N MET A 1 4.47 -21.40 -4.05
CA MET A 1 5.76 -22.11 -3.99
C MET A 1 5.60 -23.58 -3.56
N LEU A 2 5.11 -23.88 -2.35
CA LEU A 2 4.89 -25.27 -1.89
C LEU A 2 3.98 -26.11 -2.81
N VAL A 3 2.89 -25.54 -3.33
CA VAL A 3 1.97 -26.22 -4.26
C VAL A 3 2.65 -26.63 -5.58
N GLY A 4 3.59 -25.82 -6.09
CA GLY A 4 4.34 -26.15 -7.31
C GLY A 4 5.36 -27.27 -7.10
N ILE A 5 6.02 -27.29 -5.93
CA ILE A 5 6.95 -28.37 -5.55
C ILE A 5 6.20 -29.70 -5.31
N ILE A 6 5.06 -29.64 -4.63
CA ILE A 6 4.21 -30.82 -4.37
C ILE A 6 3.57 -31.35 -5.66
N GLY A 7 3.20 -30.47 -6.60
CA GLY A 7 2.68 -30.84 -7.92
C GLY A 7 3.72 -31.42 -8.89
N MET A 8 5.01 -31.08 -8.72
CA MET A 8 6.12 -31.70 -9.46
C MET A 8 6.50 -33.10 -8.92
N TYR A 9 6.33 -33.35 -7.63
CA TYR A 9 6.65 -34.63 -7.00
C TYR A 9 6.01 -35.87 -7.67
N PRO A 10 4.73 -35.84 -8.13
CA PRO A 10 4.13 -36.98 -8.84
C PRO A 10 4.49 -37.07 -10.33
N THR A 11 5.12 -36.06 -10.94
CA THR A 11 5.37 -36.02 -12.39
C THR A 11 6.79 -36.42 -12.82
N GLN A 12 7.74 -36.58 -11.89
CA GLN A 12 9.16 -36.69 -12.24
C GLN A 12 9.72 -38.12 -12.15
N HIS A 13 9.45 -38.92 -13.19
CA HIS A 13 10.30 -40.05 -13.59
C HIS A 13 11.17 -39.63 -14.80
N ARG A 14 11.78 -38.44 -14.78
CA ARG A 14 12.63 -37.89 -15.85
C ARG A 14 13.73 -36.96 -15.31
N ALA A 15 14.74 -36.74 -16.16
CA ALA A 15 16.09 -36.28 -15.87
C ALA A 15 16.22 -35.05 -14.94
N TYR A 16 17.35 -35.01 -14.21
CA TYR A 16 17.70 -34.00 -13.21
C TYR A 16 17.75 -32.56 -13.74
N GLN A 17 17.99 -32.37 -15.04
CA GLN A 17 18.12 -31.03 -15.65
C GLN A 17 16.78 -30.26 -15.65
N ASP A 18 15.69 -30.89 -16.10
CA ASP A 18 14.36 -30.24 -16.16
C ASP A 18 13.83 -29.86 -14.76
N GLY A 19 14.25 -30.57 -13.71
CA GLY A 19 13.89 -30.25 -12.33
C GLY A 19 14.47 -28.93 -11.83
N ILE A 20 15.70 -28.61 -12.24
CA ILE A 20 16.39 -27.38 -11.83
C ILE A 20 15.77 -26.17 -12.54
N ASP A 21 15.48 -26.27 -13.84
CA ASP A 21 14.85 -25.19 -14.60
C ASP A 21 13.46 -24.83 -14.06
N ASN A 22 12.64 -25.84 -13.75
CA ASN A 22 11.30 -25.58 -13.22
C ASN A 22 11.34 -24.98 -11.80
N LEU A 23 12.29 -25.41 -10.96
CA LEU A 23 12.50 -24.82 -9.64
C LEU A 23 12.93 -23.35 -9.74
N LEU A 24 13.81 -23.03 -10.70
CA LEU A 24 14.27 -21.67 -10.95
C LEU A 24 13.12 -20.77 -11.41
N VAL A 25 12.27 -21.24 -12.32
CA VAL A 25 11.07 -20.48 -12.77
C VAL A 25 10.10 -20.25 -11.63
N LEU A 26 9.86 -21.25 -10.77
CA LEU A 26 8.97 -21.13 -9.62
C LEU A 26 9.50 -20.14 -8.57
N LEU A 27 10.83 -20.06 -8.42
CA LEU A 27 11.50 -19.12 -7.52
C LEU A 27 11.44 -17.69 -8.08
N VAL A 28 11.78 -17.49 -9.35
CA VAL A 28 11.78 -16.18 -10.02
C VAL A 28 10.37 -15.60 -10.12
N GLY A 29 9.37 -16.42 -10.50
CA GLY A 29 7.98 -15.98 -10.58
C GLY A 29 7.29 -15.85 -9.21
N GLY A 30 7.80 -16.53 -8.19
CA GLY A 30 7.21 -16.54 -6.85
C GLY A 30 7.55 -15.32 -6.00
N ILE A 31 8.65 -14.61 -6.29
CA ILE A 31 9.05 -13.42 -5.55
C ILE A 31 8.44 -12.19 -6.24
N PRO A 32 7.48 -11.50 -5.62
CA PRO A 32 6.82 -10.35 -6.24
C PRO A 32 7.69 -9.09 -6.13
N ILE A 33 8.84 -9.08 -6.82
CA ILE A 33 9.80 -7.95 -6.79
C ILE A 33 9.16 -6.65 -7.30
N ALA A 34 8.17 -6.76 -8.19
CA ALA A 34 7.45 -5.61 -8.73
C ALA A 34 6.42 -5.01 -7.76
N MET A 35 5.87 -5.78 -6.82
CA MET A 35 4.83 -5.30 -5.89
C MET A 35 5.25 -4.11 -5.01
N PRO A 36 6.43 -4.11 -4.34
CA PRO A 36 6.83 -2.96 -3.53
C PRO A 36 7.04 -1.70 -4.37
N THR A 37 7.52 -1.85 -5.61
CA THR A 37 7.76 -0.72 -6.52
C THR A 37 6.45 -0.07 -6.97
N VAL A 38 5.46 -0.87 -7.40
CA VAL A 38 4.17 -0.32 -7.84
C VAL A 38 3.44 0.38 -6.70
N LEU A 39 3.48 -0.18 -5.49
CA LEU A 39 2.86 0.45 -4.30
C LEU A 39 3.51 1.80 -3.96
N SER A 40 4.84 1.90 -4.07
CA SER A 40 5.57 3.15 -3.83
C SER A 40 5.20 4.24 -4.84
N VAL A 41 5.11 3.88 -6.13
CA VAL A 41 4.73 4.82 -7.19
C VAL A 41 3.28 5.28 -7.01
N THR A 42 2.34 4.37 -6.71
CA THR A 42 0.94 4.73 -6.45
C THR A 42 0.82 5.69 -5.27
N MET A 43 1.50 5.42 -4.14
CA MET A 43 1.51 6.34 -2.98
C MET A 43 2.04 7.73 -3.32
N THR A 44 3.01 7.83 -4.24
CA THR A 44 3.56 9.11 -4.68
C THR A 44 2.55 9.92 -5.49
N ILE A 45 1.83 9.26 -6.39
CA ILE A 45 0.78 9.88 -7.20
C ILE A 45 -0.39 10.33 -6.32
N GLU A 46 -0.83 9.46 -5.40
CA GLU A 46 -1.88 9.80 -4.42
C GLU A 46 -1.46 10.99 -3.54
N PHE A 47 -0.21 11.01 -3.07
CA PHE A 47 0.31 12.12 -2.28
C PHE A 47 0.28 13.45 -3.05
N HIS A 48 0.60 13.42 -4.35
CA HIS A 48 0.52 14.63 -5.19
C HIS A 48 -0.92 15.15 -5.25
N CYS A 49 -1.88 14.28 -5.55
CA CYS A 49 -3.30 14.66 -5.63
C CYS A 49 -3.84 15.17 -4.28
N LEU A 50 -3.43 14.58 -3.15
CA LEU A 50 -3.80 15.05 -1.80
C LEU A 50 -3.20 16.42 -1.48
N THR A 51 -1.97 16.67 -1.95
CA THR A 51 -1.30 17.97 -1.77
C THR A 51 -2.00 19.07 -2.57
N GLU A 52 -2.47 18.78 -3.79
CA GLU A 52 -3.29 19.70 -4.59
C GLU A 52 -4.63 20.06 -3.91
N GLN A 53 -5.16 19.16 -3.09
CA GLN A 53 -6.36 19.38 -2.28
C GLN A 53 -6.07 20.07 -0.93
N GLY A 54 -4.81 20.42 -0.64
CA GLY A 54 -4.39 21.09 0.58
C GLY A 54 -4.10 20.17 1.78
N ALA A 55 -4.08 18.85 1.59
CA ALA A 55 -3.75 17.87 2.62
C ALA A 55 -2.27 17.45 2.53
N ILE A 56 -1.43 17.96 3.44
CA ILE A 56 0.00 17.66 3.47
C ILE A 56 0.30 16.65 4.59
N THR A 57 0.71 15.44 4.21
CA THR A 57 1.13 14.40 5.18
C THR A 57 2.64 14.34 5.31
N LYS A 58 3.16 14.30 6.55
CA LYS A 58 4.60 14.20 6.84
C LYS A 58 5.20 12.81 6.57
N ARG A 59 4.37 11.78 6.37
CA ARG A 59 4.78 10.38 6.12
C ARG A 59 3.85 9.75 5.07
N MET A 60 4.40 9.12 4.03
CA MET A 60 3.60 8.38 3.02
C MET A 60 2.74 7.26 3.63
N THR A 61 3.20 6.62 4.71
CA THR A 61 2.43 5.60 5.43
C THR A 61 1.16 6.14 6.08
N ALA A 62 1.10 7.44 6.38
CA ALA A 62 -0.06 8.06 7.01
C ALA A 62 -1.27 8.10 6.07
N ILE A 63 -1.04 8.20 4.75
CA ILE A 63 -2.10 8.18 3.72
C ILE A 63 -2.86 6.85 3.79
N LYS A 64 -2.13 5.73 3.85
CA LYS A 64 -2.72 4.39 3.98
C LYS A 64 -3.47 4.19 5.30
N GLN A 65 -2.98 4.79 6.39
CA GLN A 65 -3.65 4.70 7.69
C GLN A 65 -4.94 5.53 7.72
N MET A 66 -4.97 6.69 7.06
CA MET A 66 -6.19 7.50 6.95
C MET A 66 -7.26 6.81 6.10
N ALA A 67 -6.88 6.05 5.07
CA ALA A 67 -7.82 5.25 4.28
C ALA A 67 -8.49 4.12 5.07
N GLY A 68 -7.88 3.65 6.16
CA GLY A 68 -8.41 2.61 7.04
C GLY A 68 -8.96 3.14 8.38
N MET A 69 -9.11 4.47 8.51
CA MET A 69 -9.54 5.10 9.76
C MET A 69 -11.06 5.09 9.89
N ASP A 70 -11.58 4.45 10.94
CA ASP A 70 -13.01 4.36 11.23
C ASP A 70 -13.49 5.48 12.17
N VAL A 71 -12.61 5.96 13.07
CA VAL A 71 -12.92 7.01 14.05
C VAL A 71 -11.92 8.15 13.92
N LEU A 72 -12.42 9.34 13.54
CA LEU A 72 -11.66 10.58 13.56
C LEU A 72 -11.97 11.38 14.83
N CYS A 73 -11.04 11.39 15.78
CA CYS A 73 -11.11 12.30 16.92
C CYS A 73 -10.60 13.71 16.52
N GLY A 74 -11.51 14.55 16.04
CA GLY A 74 -11.23 15.95 15.70
C GLY A 74 -11.37 16.88 16.91
N ASN A 75 -10.40 17.78 17.11
CA ASN A 75 -10.51 18.79 18.16
C ASN A 75 -11.45 19.92 17.74
N LYS A 76 -12.38 20.33 18.63
CA LYS A 76 -13.48 21.25 18.30
C LYS A 76 -13.01 22.67 17.94
N THR A 77 -12.01 23.19 18.63
CA THR A 77 -11.68 24.63 18.61
C THR A 77 -10.87 25.07 17.38
N GLU A 78 -10.05 24.19 16.80
CA GLU A 78 -9.20 24.52 15.63
C GLU A 78 -9.59 23.76 14.36
N THR A 79 -10.25 22.59 14.47
CA THR A 79 -10.48 21.68 13.34
C THR A 79 -11.92 21.69 12.83
N LEU A 80 -12.90 21.77 13.74
CA LEU A 80 -14.34 21.89 13.38
C LEU A 80 -14.80 23.35 13.29
N THR A 81 -14.19 24.22 14.09
CA THR A 81 -14.38 25.66 14.00
C THR A 81 -13.19 26.19 13.23
N LEU A 82 -13.38 26.80 12.05
CA LEU A 82 -12.34 27.67 11.51
C LEU A 82 -12.04 28.67 12.64
N ASN A 83 -10.80 28.74 13.11
CA ASN A 83 -10.31 29.78 14.03
C ASN A 83 -10.30 31.17 13.35
N LYS A 84 -11.35 31.47 12.59
CA LYS A 84 -11.88 32.80 12.42
C LYS A 84 -12.63 33.06 13.72
N LEU A 85 -12.05 33.87 14.60
CA LEU A 85 -12.81 34.73 15.49
C LEU A 85 -13.76 35.56 14.61
N LEU A 86 -14.86 34.97 14.18
CA LEU A 86 -15.98 35.68 13.62
C LEU A 86 -16.57 36.39 14.84
N LEU A 87 -16.21 37.65 15.02
CA LEU A 87 -16.90 38.58 15.90
C LEU A 87 -18.38 38.62 15.43
N LEU A 88 -19.17 37.63 15.85
CA LEU A 88 -20.62 37.71 15.81
C LEU A 88 -21.00 38.61 16.98
N THR A 89 -20.82 39.91 16.76
CA THR A 89 -21.62 40.94 17.40
C THR A 89 -23.08 40.62 17.09
N LYS A 90 -23.78 40.02 18.04
CA LYS A 90 -25.22 40.20 18.28
C LYS A 90 -25.33 40.51 19.77
N ALA A 91 -25.62 41.76 20.16
CA ALA A 91 -26.97 42.36 20.12
C ALA A 91 -27.95 41.51 20.93
#